data_AF-A0A3R7SD52-F1
#
_entry.id   AF-A0A3R7SD52-F1
#
_cell.length_a   1.000
_cell.length_b   1.000
_cell.length_c   1.000
_cell.angle_alpha   90.00
_cell.angle_beta   90.00
_cell.angle_gamma   90.00
#
_symmetry.space_group_name_H-M   'P 1'
#
loop_
_entity.id
_entity.type
_entity.pdbx_description
1 polymer ?
#
loop_
_entity_poly.entity_id
_entity_poly.type
_entity_poly.pdbx_seq_one_letter_code
_entity_poly.pdbx_strand_id
1 'polypeptide(L)'
;MTRLRQNPRTMALAYRIWANCQIHGWYRTIAEVADALGEPVSTIRTIVKARGWQGRFRAVSPTTLGAYKFTRINLTDETLEAMS
;
A
#
# COMPACT_ATOMS: atom_id res chain seq x y z
N MET A 1 -13.94 0.69 9.12
CA MET A 1 -13.31 1.83 8.41
C MET A 1 -12.37 2.54 9.38
N THR A 2 -11.06 2.57 9.12
CA THR A 2 -10.11 3.26 10.01
C THR A 2 -10.23 4.77 9.79
N ARG A 3 -10.88 5.48 10.71
CA ARG A 3 -11.01 6.94 10.66
C ARG A 3 -9.64 7.55 11.01
N LEU A 4 -8.94 8.10 10.03
CA LEU A 4 -7.69 8.82 10.29
C LEU A 4 -7.97 10.05 11.15
N ARG A 5 -7.23 10.18 12.25
CA ARG A 5 -7.21 11.40 13.06
C ARG A 5 -6.78 12.57 12.18
N GLN A 6 -7.66 13.56 12.01
CA GLN A 6 -7.45 14.76 11.20
C GLN A 6 -6.50 15.71 11.94
N ASN A 7 -5.22 15.35 12.01
CA ASN A 7 -4.18 16.28 12.46
C ASN A 7 -3.66 17.10 11.27
N PRO A 8 -3.03 18.27 11.49
CA PRO A 8 -2.56 19.14 10.42
C PRO A 8 -1.61 18.43 9.45
N ARG A 9 -0.77 17.51 9.95
CA ARG A 9 0.17 16.72 9.14
C ARG A 9 -0.54 15.80 8.14
N THR A 10 -1.59 15.11 8.59
CA THR A 10 -2.41 14.23 7.74
C THR A 10 -3.15 15.05 6.67
N MET A 11 -3.62 16.25 7.02
CA MET A 11 -4.28 17.13 6.04
C MET A 11 -3.29 17.69 5.02
N ALA A 12 -2.11 18.12 5.46
CA ALA A 12 -1.04 18.57 4.57
C ALA A 12 -0.59 17.46 3.61
N LEU A 13 -0.41 16.23 4.11
CA LEU A 13 -0.04 15.11 3.26
C LEU A 13 -1.17 14.74 2.27
N ALA A 14 -2.43 14.76 2.71
CA ALA A 14 -3.57 14.56 1.81
C ALA A 14 -3.62 15.62 0.70
N TYR A 15 -3.33 16.88 1.03
CA TYR A 15 -3.24 17.97 0.05
C TYR A 15 -2.08 17.74 -0.94
N ARG A 16 -0.89 17.36 -0.47
CA ARG A 16 0.27 17.04 -1.31
C ARG A 16 -0.02 15.91 -2.30
N ILE A 17 -0.70 14.85 -1.84
CA ILE A 17 -1.15 13.74 -2.70
C ILE A 17 -2.09 14.26 -3.78
N TRP A 18 -3.12 15.02 -3.40
CA TRP A 18 -4.08 15.58 -4.35
C TRP A 18 -3.41 16.51 -5.36
N ALA A 19 -2.52 17.41 -4.91
CA ALA A 19 -1.81 18.34 -5.76
C ALA A 19 -0.90 17.62 -6.77
N ASN A 20 -0.19 16.56 -6.34
CA ASN A 20 0.61 15.74 -7.25
C ASN A 20 -0.28 15.08 -8.33
N CYS A 21 -1.42 14.52 -7.94
CA CYS A 21 -2.38 13.91 -8.86
C CYS A 21 -3.11 14.93 -9.75
N GLN A 22 -3.20 16.20 -9.38
CA GLN A 22 -3.74 17.25 -10.26
C GLN A 22 -2.78 17.58 -11.40
N ILE A 23 -1.48 17.68 -11.10
CA ILE A 23 -0.45 18.03 -12.10
C ILE A 23 -0.22 16.86 -13.07
N HIS A 24 -0.16 15.63 -12.56
CA HIS A 24 0.22 14.45 -13.35
C HIS A 24 -0.96 13.54 -13.75
N GLY A 25 -2.15 13.81 -13.24
CA GLY A 25 -3.32 12.95 -13.38
C GLY A 25 -3.36 11.79 -12.36
N TRP A 26 -4.55 11.19 -12.22
CA TRP A 26 -4.81 10.10 -11.27
C TRP A 26 -4.35 8.72 -11.76
N TYR A 27 -3.93 8.58 -13.02
CA TYR A 27 -3.47 7.31 -13.62
C TYR A 27 -2.09 6.82 -13.12
N ARG A 28 -1.65 7.31 -11.96
CA ARG A 28 -0.40 6.90 -11.30
C ARG A 28 -0.67 5.79 -10.29
N THR A 29 0.39 5.08 -9.91
CA THR A 29 0.33 4.09 -8.84
C THR A 29 0.55 4.75 -7.47
N ILE A 30 0.11 4.11 -6.39
CA ILE A 30 0.38 4.61 -5.02
C ILE A 30 1.90 4.67 -4.74
N ALA A 31 2.68 3.76 -5.33
CA ALA A 31 4.13 3.73 -5.19
C ALA A 31 4.79 4.95 -5.87
N GLU A 32 4.40 5.28 -7.10
CA GLU A 32 4.93 6.46 -7.79
C GLU A 32 4.66 7.76 -7.04
N VAL A 33 3.48 7.89 -6.42
CA VAL A 33 3.15 9.06 -5.60
C VAL A 33 3.92 9.06 -4.28
N ALA A 34 4.15 7.89 -3.68
CA ALA A 34 5.01 7.75 -2.49
C ALA A 34 6.44 8.20 -2.79
N ASP A 35 7.01 7.75 -3.90
CA ASP A 35 8.36 8.12 -4.36
C ASP A 35 8.44 9.61 -4.68
N ALA A 36 7.44 10.17 -5.38
CA ALA A 36 7.40 11.60 -5.70
C ALA A 36 7.28 12.50 -4.47
N LEU A 37 6.67 12.02 -3.39
CA LEU A 37 6.49 12.78 -2.16
C LEU A 37 7.54 12.48 -1.08
N GLY A 38 8.39 11.46 -1.28
CA GLY A 38 9.37 10.99 -0.31
C GLY A 38 8.72 10.39 0.95
N GLU A 39 7.55 9.77 0.81
CA GLU A 39 6.73 9.30 1.92
C GLU A 39 6.51 7.79 1.85
N PRO A 40 6.38 7.07 2.98
CA PRO A 40 6.15 5.63 2.95
C PRO A 40 4.84 5.26 2.23
N VAL A 41 4.90 4.22 1.38
CA VAL A 41 3.72 3.67 0.66
C VAL A 41 2.57 3.33 1.60
N SER A 42 2.86 2.82 2.80
CA SER A 42 1.87 2.48 3.83
C SER A 42 1.12 3.73 4.34
N THR A 43 1.80 4.85 4.51
CA THR A 43 1.22 6.14 4.90
C THR A 43 0.30 6.68 3.81
N ILE A 44 0.76 6.70 2.57
CA ILE A 44 -0.04 7.14 1.41
C ILE A 44 -1.28 6.26 1.27
N ARG A 45 -1.12 4.92 1.34
CA ARG A 45 -2.22 3.95 1.26
C ARG A 45 -3.28 4.20 2.32
N THR A 46 -2.86 4.53 3.54
CA THR A 46 -3.80 4.81 4.65
C THR A 46 -4.61 6.07 4.38
N ILE A 47 -3.98 7.15 3.88
CA ILE A 47 -4.66 8.40 3.51
C ILE A 47 -5.60 8.19 2.33
N VAL A 48 -5.13 7.51 1.28
CA VAL A 48 -5.92 7.18 0.08
C VAL A 48 -7.14 6.33 0.47
N LYS A 49 -7.00 5.38 1.41
CA LYS A 49 -8.13 4.62 1.96
C LYS A 49 -9.11 5.50 2.73
N ALA A 50 -8.61 6.34 3.63
CA ALA A 50 -9.44 7.20 4.47
C ALA A 50 -10.19 8.28 3.69
N ARG A 51 -9.67 8.68 2.53
CA ARG A 51 -10.31 9.64 1.60
C ARG A 51 -11.16 8.99 0.51
N GLY A 52 -11.21 7.66 0.44
CA GLY A 52 -11.96 6.96 -0.61
C GLY A 52 -11.37 7.14 -2.00
N TRP A 53 -10.07 7.42 -2.12
CA TRP A 53 -9.41 7.66 -3.41
C TRP A 53 -8.88 6.38 -4.07
N GLN A 54 -9.09 5.20 -3.46
CA GLN A 54 -8.48 3.95 -3.93
C GLN A 54 -8.79 3.64 -5.41
N GLY A 55 -10.02 3.88 -5.86
CA GLY A 55 -10.44 3.64 -7.24
C GLY A 55 -9.97 4.68 -8.25
N ARG A 56 -9.29 5.75 -7.80
CA ARG A 56 -8.74 6.77 -8.70
C ARG A 56 -7.34 6.41 -9.18
N PHE A 57 -6.56 5.72 -8.35
CA PHE A 57 -5.20 5.31 -8.68
C PHE A 57 -5.23 4.12 -9.63
N ARG A 58 -4.23 4.04 -10.49
CA ARG A 58 -4.01 2.84 -11.29
C ARG A 58 -3.71 1.68 -10.34
N ALA A 59 -4.51 0.62 -10.43
CA ALA A 59 -4.19 -0.63 -9.75
C ALA A 59 -2.91 -1.19 -10.35
N VAL A 60 -1.90 -1.39 -9.52
CA VAL A 60 -0.83 -2.34 -9.85
C VAL A 60 -1.49 -3.70 -9.76
N SER A 61 -1.89 -4.27 -10.90
CA SER A 61 -2.23 -5.69 -10.95
C SER A 61 -0.98 -6.43 -10.49
N PRO A 62 -1.01 -7.21 -9.40
CA PRO A 62 0.05 -8.17 -9.19
C PRO A 62 -0.09 -9.15 -10.36
N THR A 63 0.77 -9.03 -11.37
CA THR A 63 0.95 -10.10 -12.34
C THR A 63 1.29 -11.35 -11.51
N THR A 64 0.31 -12.25 -11.43
CA THR A 64 0.32 -13.48 -10.65
C THR A 64 1.34 -14.45 -11.23
N LEU A 65 2.62 -14.19 -10.99
CA LEU A 65 3.73 -15.14 -11.15
C LEU A 65 4.70 -14.93 -9.99
N GLY A 66 4.26 -15.16 -8.75
CA GLY A 66 5.18 -15.15 -7.61
C GLY A 66 4.61 -14.96 -6.21
N ALA A 67 3.32 -14.64 -6.04
CA ALA A 67 2.70 -14.53 -4.71
C ALA A 67 2.07 -15.85 -4.26
N TYR A 68 2.86 -16.93 -4.23
CA TYR A 68 2.59 -18.00 -3.26
C TYR A 68 2.69 -17.34 -1.87
N LYS A 69 1.58 -17.30 -1.14
CA LYS A 69 1.58 -16.87 0.26
C LYS A 69 2.38 -17.90 1.06
N PHE A 70 3.66 -17.62 1.31
CA PHE A 70 4.42 -18.35 2.31
C PHE A 70 3.96 -17.89 3.69
N THR A 71 2.88 -18.47 4.17
CA THR A 71 2.62 -18.50 5.61
C THR A 71 3.75 -19.31 6.21
N ARG A 72 4.59 -18.72 7.07
CA ARG A 72 5.61 -19.46 7.83
C ARG A 72 4.91 -20.60 8.57
N ILE A 73 5.03 -21.82 8.05
CA ILE A 73 4.78 -23.03 8.81
C ILE A 73 6.12 -23.28 9.51
N ASN A 74 6.16 -23.18 10.84
CA ASN A 74 7.30 -23.68 11.59
C ASN A 74 7.29 -25.20 11.39
N LEU A 75 8.13 -25.72 10.49
CA LEU A 75 8.50 -27.12 10.53
C LEU A 75 9.34 -27.30 11.79
N THR A 76 8.71 -27.80 12.85
CA THR A 76 9.45 -28.39 13.96
C THR A 76 10.01 -29.75 13.50
N ASP A 77 11.20 -30.08 14.04
CA ASP A 77 12.06 -31.22 13.67
C ASP A 77 11.36 -32.60 13.62
N GLU A 78 10.19 -32.75 14.23
CA GLU A 78 9.42 -34.01 14.27
C GLU A 78 8.96 -34.50 12.87
N THR A 79 8.92 -33.65 11.85
CA THR A 79 8.42 -34.04 10.52
C THR A 79 9.45 -34.79 9.66
N LEU A 80 10.75 -34.76 10.00
CA LEU A 80 11.79 -35.47 9.26
C LEU A 80 11.95 -36.94 9.68
N GLU A 81 11.61 -37.29 10.92
CA GLU A 81 11.70 -38.68 11.40
C GLU A 81 10.51 -39.55 10.95
N ALA A 82 9.36 -38.94 10.62
CA ALA A 82 8.19 -39.66 10.12
C ALA A 82 8.29 -40.05 8.63
N MET A 83 9.41 -39.70 7.96
CA MET A 83 9.66 -40.00 6.55
C MET A 83 10.81 -41.00 6.32
N SER A 84 11.30 -41.65 7.37
CA SER A 84 12.19 -42.83 7.29
C SER A 84 11.45 -44.10 7.69
#